data_AF-N6ZRJ9-F1
#
_entry.id   AF-N6ZRJ9-F1
#
_cell.length_a   1.000
_cell.length_b   1.000
_cell.length_c   1.000
_cell.angle_alpha   90.00
_cell.angle_beta   90.00
_cell.angle_gamma   90.00
#
_symmetry.space_group_name_H-M   'P 1'
#
loop_
_entity.id
_entity.type
_entity.pdbx_description
1 polymer ?
#
loop_
_entity_poly.entity_id
_entity_poly.type
_entity_poly.pdbx_seq_one_letter_code
_entity_poly.pdbx_strand_id
1 'polypeptide(L)'
;MTNATDRGTPLTLREAAKLLTGEGMSAHDAEVLLANAIQQCELHANVKRWATEQWDGPLLPGNINPRETHIERSDLDAWRSSGEAA
;
A
#
# COMPACT_ATOMS: atom_id res chain seq x y z
N MET A 1 -20.06 3.72 -13.26
CA MET A 1 -19.69 2.31 -13.02
C MET A 1 -18.85 2.27 -11.76
N THR A 2 -19.50 2.24 -10.60
CA THR A 2 -18.86 2.24 -9.28
C THR A 2 -18.59 0.80 -8.91
N ASN A 3 -17.34 0.35 -9.05
CA ASN A 3 -16.95 -1.03 -8.75
C ASN A 3 -16.83 -1.21 -7.22
N ALA A 4 -17.98 -1.14 -6.54
CA ALA A 4 -18.15 -1.71 -5.24
C ALA A 4 -18.23 -3.22 -5.44
N THR A 5 -17.12 -3.93 -5.21
CA THR A 5 -17.01 -5.33 -4.74
C THR A 5 -15.68 -5.89 -5.22
N ASP A 6 -14.67 -5.70 -4.39
CA ASP A 6 -13.57 -6.67 -4.28
C ASP A 6 -13.26 -6.80 -2.79
N ARG A 7 -14.27 -7.17 -1.99
CA ARG A 7 -14.18 -7.22 -0.52
C ARG A 7 -13.42 -8.44 0.00
N GLY A 8 -12.74 -9.20 -0.85
CA GLY A 8 -12.08 -10.45 -0.46
C GLY A 8 -10.74 -10.75 -1.14
N THR A 9 -10.25 -9.89 -2.03
CA THR A 9 -9.00 -10.15 -2.76
C THR A 9 -7.91 -9.23 -2.21
N PRO A 10 -6.71 -9.76 -1.89
CA PRO A 10 -5.61 -8.95 -1.42
C PRO A 10 -5.22 -7.93 -2.49
N LEU A 11 -5.11 -6.67 -2.10
CA LEU A 11 -4.74 -5.58 -2.99
C LEU A 11 -3.23 -5.46 -3.02
N THR A 12 -2.66 -5.19 -4.19
CA THR A 12 -1.25 -4.81 -4.23
C THR A 12 -1.05 -3.46 -3.55
N LEU A 13 0.14 -3.19 -2.99
CA LEU A 13 0.45 -1.89 -2.38
C LEU A 13 0.19 -0.73 -3.36
N ARG A 14 0.47 -0.93 -4.64
CA ARG A 14 0.13 0.04 -5.71
C ARG A 14 -1.38 0.26 -5.83
N GLU A 15 -2.20 -0.78 -5.72
CA GLU A 15 -3.65 -0.65 -5.77
C GLU A 15 -4.22 -0.01 -4.52
N ALA A 16 -3.72 -0.39 -3.34
CA ALA A 16 -4.04 0.27 -2.09
C ALA A 16 -3.68 1.77 -2.15
N ALA A 17 -2.51 2.11 -2.68
CA ALA A 17 -2.08 3.49 -2.87
C ALA A 17 -3.04 4.27 -3.79
N LYS A 18 -3.48 3.67 -4.91
CA LYS A 18 -4.47 4.28 -5.80
C LYS A 18 -5.80 4.57 -5.09
N LEU A 19 -6.22 3.75 -4.13
CA LEU A 19 -7.42 4.00 -3.34
C LEU A 19 -7.25 5.21 -2.40
N LEU A 20 -6.01 5.55 -2.01
CA LEU A 20 -5.67 6.70 -1.17
C LEU A 20 -5.44 8.00 -1.98
N THR A 21 -5.12 7.91 -3.28
CA THR A 21 -4.87 9.10 -4.14
C THR A 21 -6.05 10.05 -4.38
N GLY A 22 -7.21 9.82 -3.77
CA GLY A 22 -8.43 10.59 -4.00
C GLY A 22 -8.42 12.04 -3.49
N GLU A 23 -7.52 12.40 -2.56
CA GLU A 23 -7.58 13.67 -1.80
C GLU A 23 -6.39 14.60 -2.08
N GLY A 24 -5.92 14.67 -3.33
CA GLY A 24 -4.78 15.51 -3.71
C GLY A 24 -3.40 14.91 -3.40
N MET A 25 -3.38 13.65 -2.97
CA MET A 25 -2.17 12.88 -2.74
C MET A 25 -1.70 12.18 -4.03
N SER A 26 -0.41 12.26 -4.35
CA SER A 26 0.16 11.53 -5.49
C SER A 26 0.19 10.03 -5.23
N ALA A 27 0.12 9.22 -6.29
CA ALA A 27 0.23 7.76 -6.18
C ALA A 27 1.50 7.34 -5.46
N HIS A 28 2.61 8.01 -5.76
CA HIS A 28 3.89 7.75 -5.11
C HIS A 28 3.88 8.09 -3.61
N ASP A 29 3.32 9.24 -3.22
CA ASP A 29 3.18 9.61 -1.81
C ASP A 29 2.36 8.57 -1.04
N ALA A 30 1.25 8.11 -1.61
CA ALA A 30 0.44 7.05 -1.02
C ALA A 30 1.21 5.71 -0.91
N GLU A 31 2.00 5.35 -1.92
CA GLU A 31 2.88 4.17 -1.87
C GLU A 31 3.94 4.29 -0.76
N VAL A 32 4.57 5.46 -0.62
CA VAL A 32 5.57 5.75 0.42
C VAL A 32 4.95 5.68 1.80
N LEU A 33 3.75 6.24 1.97
CA LEU A 33 3.03 6.24 3.24
C LEU A 33 2.66 4.81 3.67
N LEU A 34 2.12 3.99 2.76
CA LEU A 34 1.86 2.58 3.01
C LEU A 34 3.14 1.80 3.32
N ALA A 35 4.21 2.01 2.55
CA ALA A 35 5.50 1.37 2.79
C ALA A 35 6.12 1.77 4.15
N ASN A 36 5.85 2.98 4.63
CA ASN A 36 6.28 3.42 5.94
C ASN A 36 5.47 2.74 7.06
N ALA A 37 4.14 2.72 6.96
CA ALA A 37 3.26 2.03 7.92
C ALA A 37 3.61 0.54 8.06
N ILE A 38 3.93 -0.11 6.94
CA ILE A 38 4.40 -1.50 6.91
C ILE A 38 5.72 -1.67 7.66
N GLN A 39 6.69 -0.76 7.48
CA GLN A 39 7.97 -0.82 8.18
C GLN A 39 7.86 -0.57 9.68
N GLN A 40 6.89 0.25 10.10
CA GLN A 40 6.57 0.47 11.51
C GLN A 40 5.75 -0.67 12.13
N CYS A 41 5.41 -1.72 11.35
CA CYS A 41 4.47 -2.78 11.74
C CYS A 41 3.06 -2.28 12.09
N GLU A 42 2.67 -1.10 11.61
CA GLU A 42 1.31 -0.54 11.79
C GLU A 42 0.31 -1.12 10.80
N LEU A 43 0.78 -1.49 9.60
CA LEU A 43 -0.02 -2.11 8.55
C LEU A 43 0.51 -3.50 8.24
N HIS A 44 -0.33 -4.53 8.44
CA HIS A 44 0.02 -5.89 8.06
C HIS A 44 -0.02 -6.04 6.54
N ALA A 45 1.11 -6.45 5.98
CA ALA A 45 1.24 -6.69 4.54
C ALA A 45 2.22 -7.84 4.29
N ASN A 46 1.96 -8.60 3.24
CA ASN A 46 2.90 -9.57 2.71
C ASN A 46 3.96 -8.83 1.87
N VAL A 47 4.96 -8.28 2.55
CA VAL A 47 6.01 -7.45 1.96
C VAL A 47 6.93 -8.28 1.07
N LYS A 48 6.97 -7.94 -0.21
CA LYS A 48 7.98 -8.43 -1.15
C LYS A 48 8.97 -7.31 -1.41
N ARG A 49 10.25 -7.62 -1.35
CA ARG A 49 11.33 -6.66 -1.63
C ARG A 49 11.94 -6.96 -2.98
N TRP A 50 12.34 -5.93 -3.71
CA TRP A 50 13.06 -6.15 -4.95
C TRP A 50 14.42 -6.78 -4.64
N ALA A 51 14.82 -7.73 -5.46
CA ALA A 51 16.25 -8.06 -5.57
C ALA A 51 16.98 -6.82 -6.11
N THR A 52 18.19 -6.55 -5.62
CA THR A 52 19.06 -5.41 -5.99
C THR A 52 19.22 -5.15 -7.50
N GLU A 53 18.96 -6.14 -8.33
CA GLU A 53 19.10 -6.09 -9.79
C GLU A 53 17.78 -5.87 -10.55
N GLN A 54 16.65 -5.93 -9.85
CA GLN A 54 15.34 -5.91 -10.51
C GLN A 54 14.64 -4.54 -10.44
N TRP A 55 15.21 -3.53 -9.76
CA TRP A 55 14.52 -2.29 -9.40
C TRP A 55 13.95 -1.55 -10.62
N ASP A 56 12.63 -1.36 -10.65
CA ASP A 56 11.91 -0.64 -11.70
C ASP A 56 10.92 0.37 -11.07
N GLY A 57 11.26 1.66 -11.21
CA GLY A 57 10.44 2.79 -10.73
C GLY A 57 10.97 3.51 -9.48
N PRO A 58 10.15 4.36 -8.85
CA PRO A 58 10.57 5.21 -7.75
C PRO A 58 10.82 4.39 -6.47
N LEU A 59 11.91 4.73 -5.77
CA LEU A 59 12.39 3.98 -4.61
C LEU A 59 11.39 4.08 -3.44
N LEU A 60 10.91 2.94 -2.98
CA LEU A 60 10.10 2.86 -1.76
C LEU A 60 10.99 2.56 -0.55
N PRO A 61 10.65 3.12 0.62
CA PRO A 61 11.42 2.86 1.83
C PRO A 61 11.34 1.36 2.18
N GLY A 62 12.46 0.78 2.59
CA GLY A 62 12.59 -0.67 2.81
C GLY A 62 12.75 -1.51 1.53
N ASN A 63 12.94 -0.86 0.36
CA ASN A 63 13.08 -1.51 -0.94
C ASN A 63 11.91 -2.43 -1.31
N ILE A 64 10.72 -1.99 -0.96
CA ILE A 64 9.48 -2.75 -1.10
C ILE A 64 9.01 -2.72 -2.56
N ASN A 65 8.56 -3.86 -3.06
CA ASN A 65 7.94 -4.01 -4.37
C ASN A 65 6.45 -3.70 -4.28
N PRO A 66 5.97 -2.56 -4.84
CA PRO A 66 4.58 -2.18 -4.73
C PRO A 66 3.64 -3.09 -5.54
N ARG A 67 4.17 -3.87 -6.49
CA ARG A 67 3.41 -4.77 -7.37
C ARG A 67 3.32 -6.19 -6.81
N GLU A 68 4.31 -6.61 -6.04
CA GLU A 68 4.33 -7.95 -5.41
C GLU A 68 3.97 -7.92 -3.92
N THR A 69 4.00 -6.74 -3.30
CA THR A 69 3.54 -6.57 -1.92
C THR A 69 2.03 -6.56 -1.90
N HIS A 70 1.46 -7.50 -1.17
CA HIS A 70 0.02 -7.67 -1.04
C HIS A 70 -0.43 -7.22 0.36
N ILE A 71 -1.51 -6.47 0.39
CA ILE A 71 -2.13 -5.91 1.59
C ILE A 71 -3.56 -6.43 1.60
N GLU A 72 -3.99 -7.03 2.70
CA GLU A 72 -5.39 -7.40 2.83
C GLU A 72 -6.25 -6.14 2.97
N ARG A 73 -7.43 -6.17 2.35
CA ARG A 73 -8.32 -5.01 2.39
C ARG A 73 -8.81 -4.70 3.81
N SER A 74 -8.98 -5.74 4.63
CA SER A 74 -9.34 -5.61 6.05
C SER A 74 -8.25 -4.89 6.85
N ASP A 75 -6.97 -5.23 6.63
CA ASP A 75 -5.84 -4.56 7.26
C ASP A 75 -5.69 -3.11 6.80
N LEU A 76 -5.88 -2.85 5.49
CA LEU A 76 -5.88 -1.49 4.96
C LEU A 76 -6.99 -0.63 5.58
N ASP A 77 -8.20 -1.18 5.71
CA ASP A 77 -9.35 -0.51 6.30
C ASP A 77 -9.18 -0.27 7.81
N ALA A 78 -8.65 -1.25 8.54
CA ALA A 78 -8.33 -1.14 9.96
C ALA A 78 -7.24 -0.08 10.20
N TRP A 79 -6.17 -0.10 9.40
CA TRP A 79 -5.11 0.90 9.47
C TRP A 79 -5.62 2.29 9.11
N ARG A 80 -6.44 2.43 8.05
CA ARG A 80 -7.06 3.72 7.70
C ARG A 80 -7.94 4.24 8.83
N SER A 81 -8.76 3.38 9.41
CA SER A 81 -9.60 3.72 10.57
C SER A 81 -8.78 4.10 11.81
N SER A 82 -7.57 3.57 11.95
CA SER A 82 -6.64 3.92 13.03
C SER A 82 -5.84 5.21 12.73
N GLY A 83 -5.62 5.56 11.46
CA GLY A 83 -4.88 6.76 11.03
C GLY A 83 -5.72 8.04 10.99
N GLU A 84 -7.04 7.94 10.74
CA GLU A 84 -7.99 9.07 10.80
C GLU A 84 -8.22 9.58 12.24
N ALA A 85 -7.65 8.92 13.25
CA ALA A 85 -7.73 9.29 14.65
C ALA A 85 -6.50 10.08 15.17
N ALA A 86 -5.57 10.47 14.29
CA ALA A 86 -4.35 11.21 14.64
C ALA A 86 -4.45 12.71 14.31
#